data_AF-A0A1B6JS48-F1
#
_entry.id   AF-A0A1B6JS48-F1
#
_cell.length_a   1.000
_cell.length_b   1.000
_cell.length_c   1.000
_cell.angle_alpha   90.00
_cell.angle_beta   90.00
_cell.angle_gamma   90.00
#
_symmetry.space_group_name_H-M   'P 1'
#
loop_
_entity.id
_entity.type
_entity.pdbx_description
1 polymer ?
#
loop_
_entity_poly.entity_id
_entity_poly.type
_entity_poly.pdbx_seq_one_letter_code
_entity_poly.pdbx_strand_id
1 'polypeptide(L)'
;LIMEILGTPHAEFMLKISSESARNYIQSLPQLKKKDFKDVFKGANPLAIDLLEQMLELDAEKRITADQALAHQYLAQYADPSDEPVSQAYDQSFEDMELPVDKWKELVYQEVTSFVPQALPPSAQQAET
;
A
#
# COMPACT_ATOMS: atom_id res chain seq x y z
N LEU A 1 15.31 4.04 -14.66
CA LEU A 1 13.92 4.58 -14.54
C LEU A 1 12.95 3.44 -14.24
N ILE A 2 11.86 3.68 -13.51
CA ILE A 2 10.81 2.65 -13.24
C ILE A 2 10.30 1.99 -14.54
N MET A 3 10.17 2.78 -15.61
CA MET A 3 9.75 2.31 -16.94
C MET A 3 10.71 1.30 -17.62
N GLU A 4 11.95 1.16 -17.16
CA GLU A 4 12.87 0.12 -17.68
C GLU A 4 12.47 -1.29 -17.25
N ILE A 5 11.67 -1.41 -16.19
CA ILE A 5 11.15 -2.69 -15.69
C ILE A 5 9.68 -2.82 -16.07
N LEU A 6 8.88 -1.79 -15.81
CA LEU A 6 7.42 -1.83 -16.03
C LEU A 6 6.99 -1.51 -17.46
N GLY A 7 7.90 -1.02 -18.30
CA GLY A 7 7.60 -0.59 -19.65
C GLY A 7 6.95 0.80 -19.70
N THR A 8 6.61 1.21 -20.93
CA THR A 8 5.91 2.47 -21.17
C THR A 8 4.44 2.33 -20.74
N PRO A 9 3.90 3.28 -19.95
CA PRO A 9 2.52 3.24 -19.49
C PRO A 9 1.51 3.31 -20.65
N HIS A 10 0.36 2.69 -20.45
CA HIS A 10 -0.76 2.76 -21.38
C HIS A 10 -1.39 4.15 -21.45
N ALA A 11 -2.07 4.44 -22.56
CA ALA A 11 -2.73 5.73 -22.79
C ALA A 11 -3.75 6.09 -21.70
N GLU A 12 -4.46 5.09 -21.16
CA GLU A 12 -5.40 5.26 -20.04
C GLU A 12 -4.71 5.84 -18.80
N PHE A 13 -3.57 5.28 -18.39
CA PHE A 13 -2.80 5.79 -17.25
C PHE A 13 -2.25 7.19 -17.53
N MET A 14 -1.83 7.45 -18.77
CA MET A 14 -1.34 8.77 -19.17
C MET A 14 -2.39 9.87 -19.00
N LEU A 15 -3.69 9.56 -19.11
CA LEU A 15 -4.77 10.53 -18.86
C LEU A 15 -4.91 10.89 -17.38
N LYS A 16 -4.50 10.00 -16.46
CA LYS A 16 -4.54 10.22 -15.01
C LYS A 16 -3.42 11.16 -14.53
N ILE A 17 -2.40 11.41 -15.36
CA ILE A 17 -1.29 12.31 -15.02
C ILE A 17 -1.73 13.76 -15.25
N SER A 18 -1.89 14.51 -14.16
CA SER A 18 -2.32 15.92 -14.21
C SER A 18 -1.30 16.83 -14.91
N SER A 19 0.00 16.64 -14.61
CA SER A 19 1.08 17.44 -15.17
C SER A 19 1.27 17.19 -16.68
N GLU A 20 1.11 18.24 -17.48
CA GLU A 20 1.37 18.19 -18.92
C GLU A 20 2.85 17.97 -19.24
N SER A 21 3.75 18.63 -18.51
CA SER A 21 5.20 18.44 -18.68
C SER A 21 5.62 17.01 -18.40
N ALA A 22 5.05 16.36 -17.37
CA ALA A 22 5.32 14.96 -17.09
C ALA A 22 4.79 14.04 -18.21
N ARG A 23 3.58 14.31 -18.73
CA ARG A 23 3.02 13.56 -19.86
C ARG A 23 3.90 13.66 -21.11
N ASN A 24 4.30 14.88 -21.48
CA ASN A 24 5.15 15.13 -22.65
C ASN A 24 6.54 14.47 -22.49
N TYR A 25 7.11 14.52 -21.27
CA TYR A 25 8.37 13.84 -20.99
C TYR A 25 8.25 12.33 -21.21
N ILE A 26 7.25 11.67 -20.62
CA ILE A 26 7.03 10.23 -20.77
C ILE A 26 6.79 9.85 -22.24
N GLN A 27 6.02 10.65 -22.98
CA GLN A 27 5.77 10.44 -24.41
C GLN A 27 7.01 10.62 -25.30
N SER A 28 7.96 11.46 -24.87
CA SER A 28 9.22 11.67 -25.59
C SER A 28 10.22 10.52 -25.44
N LEU A 29 10.01 9.65 -24.44
CA LEU A 29 10.88 8.50 -24.21
C LEU A 29 10.63 7.41 -25.26
N PRO A 30 11.66 6.60 -25.60
CA PRO A 30 11.47 5.42 -26.41
C PRO A 30 10.45 4.47 -25.78
N GLN A 31 9.68 3.77 -26.61
CA GLN A 31 8.77 2.73 -26.15
C GLN A 31 9.57 1.58 -25.50
N LEU A 32 9.30 1.31 -24.24
CA LEU A 32 9.92 0.26 -23.45
C LEU A 32 8.92 -0.86 -23.22
N LYS A 33 9.34 -2.10 -23.47
CA LYS A 33 8.54 -3.29 -23.16
C LYS A 33 8.72 -3.65 -21.68
N LYS A 34 7.62 -4.00 -20.99
CA LYS A 34 7.67 -4.60 -19.65
C LYS A 34 8.60 -5.81 -19.67
N LYS A 35 9.54 -5.87 -18.72
CA LYS A 35 10.40 -7.05 -18.51
C LYS A 35 9.61 -8.13 -17.80
N ASP A 36 9.84 -9.39 -18.18
CA ASP A 36 9.35 -10.53 -17.40
C ASP A 36 10.04 -10.54 -16.04
N PHE A 37 9.28 -10.55 -14.96
CA PHE A 37 9.85 -10.50 -13.61
C PHE A 37 10.61 -11.78 -13.27
N LYS A 38 10.35 -12.90 -13.96
CA LYS A 38 11.15 -14.13 -13.82
C LYS A 38 12.59 -13.95 -14.30
N ASP A 39 12.78 -13.11 -15.32
CA ASP A 39 14.11 -12.78 -15.84
C ASP A 39 14.85 -11.76 -14.97
N VAL A 40 14.09 -10.91 -14.26
CA VAL A 40 14.62 -9.92 -13.32
C VAL A 40 15.01 -10.59 -11.99
N PHE A 41 14.10 -11.38 -11.41
CA PHE A 41 14.27 -12.06 -10.12
C PHE A 41 14.63 -13.55 -10.32
N LYS A 42 15.79 -13.79 -10.91
CA LYS A 42 16.24 -15.15 -11.25
C LYS A 42 16.36 -16.04 -10.00
N GLY A 43 15.73 -17.21 -10.05
CA GLY A 43 15.76 -18.19 -8.97
C GLY A 43 14.80 -17.90 -7.81
N ALA A 44 13.97 -16.86 -7.90
CA ALA A 44 12.93 -16.59 -6.91
C ALA A 44 11.74 -17.55 -7.08
N ASN A 45 10.96 -17.70 -6.00
CA ASN A 45 9.73 -18.50 -6.02
C ASN A 45 8.74 -17.93 -7.05
N PRO A 46 8.20 -18.73 -7.98
CA PRO A 46 7.21 -18.27 -8.95
C PRO A 46 6.00 -17.57 -8.34
N LEU A 47 5.53 -18.01 -7.17
CA LEU A 47 4.41 -17.40 -6.46
C LEU A 47 4.78 -16.04 -5.85
N ALA A 48 6.03 -15.83 -5.45
CA ALA A 48 6.51 -14.53 -4.99
C ALA A 48 6.57 -13.53 -6.14
N ILE A 49 7.04 -14.00 -7.30
CA ILE A 49 7.10 -13.20 -8.52
C ILE A 49 5.69 -12.81 -8.96
N ASP A 50 4.74 -13.74 -8.93
CA ASP A 50 3.33 -13.47 -9.27
C ASP A 50 2.74 -12.38 -8.36
N LEU A 51 2.93 -12.49 -7.04
CA LEU A 51 2.48 -11.46 -6.11
C LEU A 51 3.14 -10.10 -6.38
N LEU A 52 4.45 -10.08 -6.65
CA LEU A 52 5.16 -8.85 -7.00
C LEU A 52 4.66 -8.22 -8.30
N GLU A 53 4.30 -9.02 -9.31
CA GLU A 53 3.72 -8.50 -10.55
C GLU A 53 2.38 -7.82 -10.32
N GLN A 54 1.57 -8.31 -9.38
CA GLN A 54 0.29 -7.70 -9.02
C GLN A 54 0.44 -6.44 -8.13
N MET A 55 1.56 -6.33 -7.40
CA MET A 55 1.88 -5.16 -6.56
C MET A 55 2.59 -4.04 -7.32
N LEU A 56 3.52 -4.38 -8.22
CA LEU A 56 4.34 -3.44 -9.00
C LEU A 56 3.63 -3.02 -10.29
N GLU A 57 2.39 -2.58 -10.16
CA GLU A 57 1.58 -2.00 -11.24
C GLU A 57 1.62 -0.46 -11.16
N LEU A 58 1.80 0.20 -12.31
CA LEU A 58 1.89 1.66 -12.40
C LEU A 58 0.56 2.31 -12.02
N ASP A 59 -0.54 1.72 -12.46
CA ASP A 59 -1.87 2.20 -12.13
C ASP A 59 -2.27 1.77 -10.71
N ALA A 60 -2.43 2.75 -9.82
CA ALA A 60 -2.80 2.52 -8.43
C ALA A 60 -4.12 1.76 -8.27
N GLU A 61 -5.06 1.96 -9.19
CA GLU A 61 -6.37 1.32 -9.15
C GLU A 61 -6.33 -0.15 -9.59
N LYS A 62 -5.25 -0.56 -10.28
CA LYS A 62 -5.05 -1.94 -10.76
C LYS A 62 -4.14 -2.75 -9.84
N ARG A 63 -3.51 -2.11 -8.86
CA ARG A 63 -2.69 -2.79 -7.85
C ARG A 63 -3.57 -3.67 -6.97
N ILE A 64 -3.05 -4.85 -6.65
CA ILE A 64 -3.66 -5.76 -5.66
C ILE A 64 -3.84 -5.04 -4.31
N THR A 65 -4.97 -5.25 -3.64
CA THR A 65 -5.20 -4.71 -2.30
C THR A 65 -4.46 -5.51 -1.23
N ALA A 66 -4.32 -4.96 -0.03
CA ALA A 66 -3.72 -5.68 1.10
C ALA A 66 -4.47 -6.99 1.40
N ASP A 67 -5.81 -6.95 1.47
CA ASP A 67 -6.64 -8.13 1.72
C ASP A 67 -6.48 -9.21 0.65
N GLN A 68 -6.44 -8.79 -0.63
CA GLN A 68 -6.21 -9.72 -1.74
C GLN A 68 -4.79 -10.31 -1.71
N ALA A 69 -3.79 -9.53 -1.29
CA ALA A 69 -2.43 -10.00 -1.14
C ALA A 69 -2.29 -11.01 0.01
N LEU A 70 -2.95 -10.79 1.15
CA LEU A 70 -3.01 -11.75 2.26
C LEU A 70 -3.62 -13.09 1.83
N ALA A 71 -4.69 -13.04 1.02
CA ALA A 71 -5.31 -14.22 0.43
C ALA A 71 -4.49 -14.89 -0.71
N HIS A 72 -3.35 -14.34 -1.10
CA HIS A 72 -2.55 -14.85 -2.21
C HIS A 72 -1.85 -16.17 -1.85
N GLN A 73 -1.73 -17.09 -2.82
CA GLN A 73 -1.15 -18.43 -2.60
C GLN A 73 0.28 -18.40 -2.04
N TYR A 74 1.05 -17.34 -2.31
CA TYR A 74 2.39 -17.16 -1.75
C TYR A 74 2.39 -17.05 -0.22
N LEU A 75 1.33 -16.47 0.38
CA LEU A 75 1.18 -16.28 1.82
C LEU A 75 0.28 -17.34 2.48
N ALA A 76 -0.21 -18.33 1.72
CA ALA A 76 -1.19 -19.32 2.19
C ALA A 76 -0.76 -20.12 3.44
N GLN A 77 0.54 -20.25 3.71
CA GLN A 77 1.03 -20.92 4.92
C GLN A 77 0.83 -20.10 6.21
N TYR A 78 0.61 -18.79 6.08
CA TYR A 78 0.45 -17.85 7.19
C TYR A 78 -0.94 -17.19 7.21
N ALA A 79 -1.66 -17.21 6.09
CA ALA A 79 -2.96 -16.56 5.97
C ALA A 79 -3.98 -17.21 6.92
N ASP A 80 -4.56 -16.39 7.79
CA ASP A 80 -5.65 -16.76 8.68
C ASP A 80 -6.71 -15.65 8.64
N PRO A 81 -7.77 -15.82 7.84
CA PRO A 81 -8.83 -14.80 7.74
C PRO A 81 -9.52 -14.48 9.07
N SER A 82 -9.39 -15.34 10.09
CA SER A 82 -9.93 -15.08 11.43
C SER A 82 -9.02 -14.21 12.30
N ASP A 83 -7.73 -14.12 11.96
CA ASP A 83 -6.70 -13.30 12.63
C ASP A 83 -6.21 -12.13 11.76
N GLU A 84 -6.99 -11.77 10.73
CA GLU A 84 -6.75 -10.63 9.83
C GLU A 84 -7.86 -9.55 10.00
N PRO A 85 -7.95 -8.88 11.17
CA PRO A 85 -9.04 -7.95 11.44
C PRO A 85 -8.89 -6.62 10.70
N VAL A 86 -10.04 -6.04 10.32
CA VAL A 86 -10.11 -4.65 9.84
C VAL A 86 -10.28 -3.68 11.00
N SER A 87 -9.67 -2.50 10.90
CA SER A 87 -9.91 -1.41 11.84
C SER A 87 -11.28 -0.76 11.59
N GLN A 88 -11.82 -0.13 12.64
CA GLN A 88 -12.86 0.87 12.47
C GLN A 88 -12.34 2.04 11.62
N ALA A 89 -13.25 2.70 10.90
CA ALA A 89 -12.91 3.90 10.14
C ALA A 89 -12.37 4.97 11.10
N TYR A 90 -11.19 5.51 10.78
CA TYR A 90 -10.57 6.57 11.55
C TYR A 90 -11.05 7.93 11.04
N ASP A 91 -11.56 8.76 11.95
CA ASP A 91 -11.99 10.12 11.62
C ASP A 91 -10.78 11.03 11.41
N GLN A 92 -10.61 11.49 10.18
CA GLN A 92 -9.54 12.37 9.74
C GLN A 92 -10.04 13.77 9.40
N SER A 93 -11.27 14.14 9.80
CA SER A 93 -11.82 15.46 9.49
C SER A 93 -10.99 16.61 10.05
N PHE A 94 -10.15 16.34 11.06
CA PHE A 94 -9.24 17.33 11.64
C PHE A 94 -8.16 17.80 10.65
N GLU A 95 -7.79 17.01 9.63
CA GLU A 95 -6.79 17.38 8.61
C GLU A 95 -7.25 18.57 7.77
N ASP A 96 -8.56 18.73 7.58
CA ASP A 96 -9.16 19.83 6.82
C ASP A 96 -9.41 21.09 7.67
N MET A 97 -9.06 21.08 8.96
CA MET A 97 -9.32 22.20 9.86
C MET A 97 -8.19 23.24 9.82
N GLU A 98 -8.55 24.51 9.65
CA GLU A 98 -7.62 25.63 9.83
C GLU A 98 -7.80 26.27 11.21
N LEU A 99 -7.01 25.80 12.19
CA LEU A 99 -7.04 26.32 13.57
C LEU A 99 -5.76 27.08 13.94
N PRO A 100 -5.85 28.10 14.82
CA PRO A 100 -4.67 28.70 15.43
C PRO A 100 -3.86 27.67 16.22
N VAL A 101 -2.54 27.88 16.31
CA VAL A 101 -1.62 27.01 17.05
C VAL A 101 -2.08 26.73 18.48
N ASP A 102 -2.64 27.71 19.17
CA ASP A 102 -3.09 27.53 20.56
C ASP A 102 -4.30 26.61 20.68
N LYS A 103 -5.15 26.53 19.65
CA LYS A 103 -6.25 25.55 19.60
C LYS A 103 -5.73 24.14 19.33
N TRP A 104 -4.72 23.99 18.47
CA TRP A 104 -4.06 22.70 18.29
C TRP A 104 -3.41 22.19 19.58
N LYS A 105 -2.74 23.07 20.33
CA LYS A 105 -2.18 22.71 21.65
C LYS A 105 -3.26 22.24 22.63
N GLU A 106 -4.42 22.90 22.63
CA GLU A 106 -5.55 22.51 23.48
C GLU A 106 -6.07 21.12 23.11
N LEU A 107 -6.28 20.83 21.81
CA LEU A 107 -6.74 19.52 21.35
C LEU A 107 -5.74 18.39 21.67
N VAL A 108 -4.44 18.62 21.45
CA VAL A 108 -3.40 17.64 21.83
C VAL A 108 -3.39 17.41 23.34
N TYR A 109 -3.54 18.46 24.14
CA TYR A 109 -3.64 18.33 25.60
C TYR A 109 -4.88 17.54 26.02
N GLN A 110 -6.01 17.74 25.35
CA GLN A 110 -7.23 16.95 25.56
C GLN A 110 -7.00 15.47 25.23
N GLU A 111 -6.36 15.14 24.11
CA GLU A 111 -6.04 13.75 23.75
C GLU A 111 -5.13 13.06 24.78
N VAL A 112 -4.11 13.78 25.29
CA VAL A 112 -3.22 13.24 26.34
C VAL A 112 -3.98 12.97 27.64
N THR A 113 -4.93 13.83 28.00
CA THR A 113 -5.69 13.71 29.25
C THR A 113 -6.89 12.76 29.15
N SER A 114 -7.44 12.57 27.95
CA SER A 114 -8.53 11.62 27.67
C SER A 114 -8.04 10.20 27.44
N PHE A 115 -6.74 10.00 27.15
CA PHE A 115 -6.15 8.70 26.94
C PHE A 115 -6.36 7.77 28.15
N VAL A 116 -7.05 6.65 27.91
CA VAL A 116 -7.21 5.57 28.88
C VAL A 116 -6.28 4.43 28.48
N PRO A 117 -5.28 4.06 29.31
CA PRO A 117 -4.40 2.94 29.02
C PRO A 117 -5.21 1.66 28.83
N GLN A 118 -5.05 1.02 27.68
CA GLN A 118 -5.61 -0.32 27.49
C GLN A 118 -4.83 -1.30 28.37
N ALA A 119 -5.54 -2.10 29.17
CA ALA A 119 -4.93 -3.22 29.87
C ALA A 119 -4.38 -4.19 28.81
N LEU A 120 -3.11 -4.58 28.95
CA LEU A 120 -2.51 -5.59 28.08
C LEU A 120 -3.39 -6.85 28.13
N PRO A 121 -3.80 -7.41 26.98
CA PRO A 121 -4.43 -8.73 26.99
C PRO A 121 -3.44 -9.74 27.60
N PRO A 122 -3.93 -10.73 28.38
CA PRO A 122 -3.07 -11.78 28.89
C PRO A 122 -2.34 -12.44 27.71
N SER A 123 -1.02 -12.55 27.80
CA SER A 123 -0.17 -13.09 26.74
C SER A 123 -0.66 -14.47 26.32
N ALA A 124 -0.93 -14.67 25.03
CA ALA A 124 -1.26 -15.96 24.43
C ALA A 124 -0.03 -16.89 24.36
N GLN A 125 0.60 -17.15 25.50
CA GLN A 125 1.68 -18.14 25.68
C GLN A 125 1.22 -19.24 26.64
N GLN A 126 0.03 -19.81 26.41
CA GLN A 126 -0.43 -21.06 27.05
C GLN A 126 -1.40 -21.78 26.10
N ALA A 127 -0.95 -22.16 24.91
CA ALA A 127 -1.72 -23.02 24.01
C ALA A 127 -0.84 -23.99 23.20
N GLU A 128 0.32 -24.38 23.71
CA GLU A 128 1.06 -25.55 23.23
C GLU A 128 1.68 -26.26 24.43
N THR A 129 0.96 -27.24 24.97
CA THR A 129 1.52 -28.34 25.78
C THR A 129 0.75 -29.60 25.46
#